data_AF-A0AAF0CD69-F1
#
_entry.id   AF-A0AAF0CD69-F1
#
_cell.length_a   1.000
_cell.length_b   1.000
_cell.length_c   1.000
_cell.angle_alpha   90.00
_cell.angle_beta   90.00
_cell.angle_gamma   90.00
#
_symmetry.space_group_name_H-M   'P 1'
#
loop_
_entity.id
_entity.type
_entity.pdbx_description
1 polymer ?
#
loop_
_entity_poly.entity_id
_entity_poly.type
_entity_poly.pdbx_seq_one_letter_code
_entity_poly.pdbx_strand_id
1 'polypeptide(L)'
;MRMQKKLIKTRVISLLACVVTLQVNAGIFDACFGGGEYKPISEQKLQARMSKIPKSMGVCFNAALCLSKAERLLTQAEEDLVVSTTHEVGAKTSYTKRFQEVMNIDDDSHMYTSLNNANAANNLNLADINESGFLNFKRLKAKGEGLPADFFHTAYIQVTADGEKFLYNANHSPMDVAIMQAGHKDIIQVGDSLRYKMDEITVTGFNNFLKNVKEGESGFFFTPASQVAENASHTVHIT
;
A
#
# COMPACT_ATOMS: atom_id res chain seq x y z
N MET A 1 -11.21 27.78 77.13
CA MET A 1 -11.21 26.55 77.97
C MET A 1 -12.03 25.48 77.26
N ARG A 2 -11.46 24.27 77.08
CA ARG A 2 -12.08 23.10 76.46
C ARG A 2 -13.34 22.66 77.22
N MET A 3 -14.33 22.07 76.51
CA MET A 3 -14.75 20.67 76.74
C MET A 3 -15.74 20.18 75.67
N GLN A 4 -15.47 18.98 75.17
CA GLN A 4 -16.28 18.16 74.28
C GLN A 4 -17.55 17.62 74.97
N LYS A 5 -18.57 17.24 74.19
CA LYS A 5 -19.26 15.93 74.32
C LYS A 5 -20.04 15.55 73.06
N LYS A 6 -19.82 14.29 72.64
CA LYS A 6 -20.40 13.54 71.49
C LYS A 6 -21.85 13.09 71.76
N LEU A 7 -22.63 12.86 70.69
CA LEU A 7 -23.57 11.73 70.47
C LEU A 7 -24.09 11.80 69.02
N ILE A 8 -23.62 11.01 68.03
CA ILE A 8 -24.00 9.64 67.61
C ILE A 8 -25.51 9.35 67.50
N LYS A 9 -26.03 9.22 66.27
CA LYS A 9 -26.98 8.17 65.76
C LYS A 9 -27.15 8.33 64.23
N THR A 10 -26.47 7.52 63.41
CA THR A 10 -26.89 6.23 62.81
C THR A 10 -27.78 6.35 61.56
N ARG A 11 -27.11 6.18 60.41
CA ARG A 11 -27.45 5.47 59.15
C ARG A 11 -28.86 5.60 58.54
N VAL A 12 -28.89 6.11 57.30
CA VAL A 12 -29.49 5.37 56.18
C VAL A 12 -28.47 5.29 55.04
N ILE A 13 -28.33 4.08 54.52
CA ILE A 13 -27.41 3.64 53.48
C ILE A 13 -27.99 4.02 52.12
N SER A 14 -27.20 4.69 51.29
CA SER A 14 -27.37 4.59 49.83
C SER A 14 -26.04 4.13 49.25
N LEU A 15 -26.01 2.86 48.85
CA LEU A 15 -25.09 2.35 47.85
C LEU A 15 -25.34 3.14 46.56
N LEU A 16 -24.34 3.86 46.07
CA LEU A 16 -24.19 4.01 44.63
C LEU A 16 -22.69 4.09 44.28
N ALA A 17 -22.27 2.99 43.65
CA ALA A 17 -21.12 2.77 42.80
C ALA A 17 -19.96 3.79 42.80
N CYS A 18 -18.78 3.26 43.13
CA CYS A 18 -17.48 3.74 42.66
C CYS A 18 -17.54 4.19 41.19
N VAL A 19 -17.45 5.50 40.96
CA VAL A 19 -16.88 6.04 39.73
C VAL A 19 -15.45 6.42 40.07
N VAL A 20 -14.55 5.45 39.90
CA VAL A 20 -13.12 5.76 39.82
C VAL A 20 -12.93 6.47 38.49
N THR A 21 -12.74 7.79 38.55
CA THR A 21 -12.28 8.58 37.42
C THR A 21 -10.84 8.19 37.11
N LEU A 22 -10.66 7.27 36.16
CA LEU A 22 -9.39 7.09 35.44
C LEU A 22 -9.40 8.02 34.23
N GLN A 23 -8.95 9.26 34.44
CA GLN A 23 -8.29 10.03 33.38
C GLN A 23 -6.93 9.37 33.09
N VAL A 24 -6.89 8.40 32.19
CA VAL A 24 -5.66 7.98 31.50
C VAL A 24 -6.06 7.05 30.35
N ASN A 25 -6.12 7.59 29.13
CA ASN A 25 -5.75 6.90 27.86
C ASN A 25 -6.20 7.59 26.56
N ALA A 26 -6.58 8.87 26.59
CA ALA A 26 -6.80 9.61 25.34
C ALA A 26 -5.50 9.91 24.55
N GLY A 27 -4.30 9.71 25.13
CA GLY A 27 -3.03 10.12 24.53
C GLY A 27 -2.19 9.03 23.86
N ILE A 28 -2.60 7.76 23.89
CA ILE A 28 -1.80 6.64 23.34
C ILE A 28 -2.43 6.07 22.05
N PHE A 29 -3.74 6.23 21.85
CA PHE A 29 -4.43 5.69 20.67
C PHE A 29 -4.38 6.60 19.43
N ASP A 30 -4.30 7.93 19.59
CA ASP A 30 -4.15 8.86 18.46
C ASP A 30 -2.77 8.76 17.77
N ALA A 31 -1.76 8.21 18.45
CA ALA A 31 -0.44 7.97 17.84
C ALA A 31 -0.44 6.76 16.88
N CYS A 32 -1.43 5.87 17.00
CA CYS A 32 -1.53 4.63 16.23
C CYS A 32 -2.27 4.80 14.90
N PHE A 33 -3.22 5.73 14.80
CA PHE A 33 -4.00 5.98 13.60
C PHE A 33 -3.97 7.47 13.27
N GLY A 34 -2.85 7.90 12.70
CA GLY A 34 -2.70 9.28 12.24
C GLY A 34 -3.59 9.53 11.05
N GLY A 35 -4.80 10.01 11.29
CA GLY A 35 -5.50 10.88 10.34
C GLY A 35 -4.74 12.20 10.30
N GLY A 36 -4.00 12.45 9.23
CA GLY A 36 -3.24 13.67 9.03
C GLY A 36 -2.83 13.79 7.57
N GLU A 37 -2.76 15.02 7.08
CA GLU A 37 -2.29 15.39 5.75
C GLU A 37 -1.11 14.51 5.27
N TYR A 38 -1.12 14.16 3.99
CA TYR A 38 -0.03 13.48 3.30
C TYR A 38 1.33 14.06 3.72
N LYS A 39 2.10 13.27 4.46
CA LYS A 39 3.47 13.61 4.85
C LYS A 39 4.35 12.42 4.49
N PRO A 40 5.03 12.47 3.32
CA PRO A 40 6.02 11.49 2.96
C PRO A 40 6.94 11.20 4.15
N ILE A 41 7.21 9.93 4.39
CA ILE A 41 8.14 9.52 5.44
C ILE A 41 9.48 9.14 4.84
N SER A 42 10.53 9.12 5.67
CA SER A 42 11.79 8.54 5.23
C SER A 42 11.65 7.04 5.00
N GLU A 43 12.52 6.52 4.15
CA GLU A 43 12.62 5.11 3.84
C GLU A 43 12.85 4.26 5.11
N GLN A 44 13.74 4.69 6.01
CA GLN A 44 14.02 3.98 7.27
C GLN A 44 12.82 3.95 8.20
N LYS A 45 11.97 5.00 8.16
CA LYS A 45 10.75 5.05 8.98
C LYS A 45 9.71 4.06 8.46
N LEU A 46 9.58 3.89 7.14
CA LEU A 46 8.73 2.84 6.56
C LEU A 46 9.24 1.45 6.96
N GLN A 47 10.55 1.19 6.81
CA GLN A 47 11.16 -0.07 7.24
C GLN A 47 10.88 -0.40 8.71
N ALA A 48 11.07 0.59 9.60
CA ALA A 48 10.86 0.42 11.04
C ALA A 48 9.39 0.19 11.43
N ARG A 49 8.44 0.61 10.59
CA ARG A 49 7.02 0.28 10.77
C ARG A 49 6.72 -1.12 10.26
N MET A 50 7.23 -1.48 9.10
CA MET A 50 7.06 -2.81 8.50
C MET A 50 7.62 -3.93 9.39
N SER A 51 8.72 -3.70 10.10
CA SER A 51 9.29 -4.70 11.04
C SER A 51 8.37 -5.05 12.22
N LYS A 52 7.34 -4.24 12.48
CA LYS A 52 6.35 -4.43 13.55
C LYS A 52 5.05 -5.06 13.04
N ILE A 53 4.87 -5.17 11.74
CA ILE A 53 3.67 -5.77 11.14
C ILE A 53 3.87 -7.29 11.14
N PRO A 54 2.92 -8.07 11.72
CA PRO A 54 2.97 -9.53 11.62
C PRO A 54 3.04 -9.94 10.15
N LYS A 55 3.88 -10.92 9.81
CA LYS A 55 3.99 -11.43 8.43
C LYS A 55 2.60 -11.73 7.87
N SER A 56 2.13 -10.89 6.95
CA SER A 56 0.87 -11.07 6.27
C SER A 56 1.13 -11.82 4.96
N MET A 57 0.31 -12.84 4.71
CA MET A 57 0.43 -13.83 3.64
C MET A 57 1.12 -13.34 2.35
N GLY A 58 2.08 -14.14 1.88
CA GLY A 58 2.99 -13.90 0.75
C GLY A 58 2.35 -13.81 -0.64
N VAL A 59 1.31 -13.00 -0.80
CA VAL A 59 0.73 -12.58 -2.08
C VAL A 59 1.19 -11.14 -2.33
N CYS A 60 1.71 -10.87 -3.52
CA CYS A 60 2.32 -9.59 -3.91
C CYS A 60 1.42 -8.37 -3.60
N PHE A 61 0.14 -8.49 -3.89
CA PHE A 61 -0.86 -7.47 -3.58
C PHE A 61 -0.95 -7.13 -2.08
N ASN A 62 -1.04 -8.13 -1.21
CA ASN A 62 -1.15 -7.92 0.23
C ASN A 62 0.09 -7.21 0.78
N ALA A 63 1.27 -7.55 0.26
CA ALA A 63 2.51 -6.89 0.64
C ALA A 63 2.50 -5.41 0.25
N ALA A 64 2.05 -5.08 -0.97
CA ALA A 64 1.95 -3.69 -1.43
C ALA A 64 0.94 -2.88 -0.61
N LEU A 65 -0.23 -3.44 -0.29
CA LEU A 65 -1.19 -2.79 0.61
C LEU A 65 -0.62 -2.58 2.01
N CYS A 66 0.08 -3.58 2.56
CA CYS A 66 0.68 -3.48 3.89
C CYS A 66 1.73 -2.37 3.96
N LEU A 67 2.49 -2.15 2.87
CA LEU A 67 3.44 -1.04 2.76
C LEU A 67 2.72 0.31 2.75
N SER A 68 1.68 0.46 1.92
CA SER A 68 0.86 1.68 1.91
C SER A 68 0.25 1.98 3.29
N LYS A 69 -0.23 0.94 3.98
CA LYS A 69 -0.74 1.03 5.36
C LYS A 69 0.33 1.45 6.36
N ALA A 70 1.51 0.85 6.26
CA ALA A 70 2.64 1.24 7.09
C ALA A 70 3.06 2.68 6.81
N GLU A 71 2.92 3.16 5.59
CA GLU A 71 3.21 4.54 5.23
C GLU A 71 2.16 5.53 5.76
N ARG A 72 0.91 5.06 5.94
CA ARG A 72 -0.28 5.84 6.37
C ARG A 72 -0.71 6.86 5.32
N LEU A 73 -0.75 6.44 4.06
CA LEU A 73 -1.22 7.29 2.96
C LEU A 73 -2.73 7.24 2.77
N LEU A 74 -3.33 6.14 3.22
CA LEU A 74 -4.77 5.94 3.26
C LEU A 74 -5.22 6.01 4.72
N THR A 75 -6.43 6.48 4.96
CA THR A 75 -7.11 6.30 6.25
C THR A 75 -7.44 4.82 6.45
N GLN A 76 -7.65 4.39 7.70
CA GLN A 76 -8.01 2.99 7.97
C GLN A 76 -9.29 2.57 7.22
N ALA A 77 -10.26 3.46 7.05
CA ALA A 77 -11.49 3.19 6.33
C ALA A 77 -11.26 3.00 4.82
N GLU A 78 -10.40 3.82 4.21
CA GLU A 78 -10.01 3.67 2.80
C GLU A 78 -9.21 2.38 2.58
N GLU A 79 -8.28 2.05 3.49
CA GLU A 79 -7.55 0.78 3.46
C GLU A 79 -8.50 -0.42 3.52
N ASP A 80 -9.40 -0.44 4.51
CA ASP A 80 -10.33 -1.55 4.71
C ASP A 80 -11.26 -1.72 3.49
N LEU A 81 -11.65 -0.60 2.86
CA LEU A 81 -12.41 -0.62 1.62
C LEU A 81 -11.60 -1.24 0.48
N VAL A 82 -10.36 -0.79 0.24
CA VAL A 82 -9.49 -1.35 -0.80
C VAL A 82 -9.30 -2.85 -0.59
N VAL A 83 -9.02 -3.29 0.63
CA VAL A 83 -8.90 -4.72 0.98
C VAL A 83 -10.20 -5.45 0.64
N SER A 84 -11.36 -4.92 1.03
CA SER A 84 -12.66 -5.54 0.76
C SER A 84 -12.94 -5.72 -0.73
N THR A 85 -12.42 -4.83 -1.58
CA THR A 85 -12.60 -4.95 -3.03
C THR A 85 -11.94 -6.20 -3.59
N THR A 86 -10.88 -6.71 -2.95
CA THR A 86 -10.14 -7.88 -3.44
C THR A 86 -10.81 -9.22 -3.17
N HIS A 87 -11.95 -9.19 -2.48
CA HIS A 87 -12.75 -10.35 -2.13
C HIS A 87 -14.14 -10.21 -2.75
N GLU A 88 -14.31 -10.71 -3.98
CA GLU A 88 -15.61 -10.81 -4.65
C GLU A 88 -16.05 -12.27 -4.72
N VAL A 89 -17.32 -12.55 -4.43
CA VAL A 89 -17.87 -13.91 -4.43
C VAL A 89 -17.71 -14.54 -5.82
N GLY A 90 -16.98 -15.64 -5.91
CA GLY A 90 -16.71 -16.33 -7.17
C GLY A 90 -15.49 -15.82 -7.94
N ALA A 91 -14.78 -14.80 -7.44
CA ALA A 91 -13.53 -14.36 -8.04
C ALA A 91 -12.41 -15.39 -7.85
N LYS A 92 -11.62 -15.59 -8.91
CA LYS A 92 -10.47 -16.51 -8.92
C LYS A 92 -9.14 -15.83 -8.56
N THR A 93 -9.17 -14.50 -8.39
CA THR A 93 -8.00 -13.65 -8.20
C THR A 93 -8.37 -12.43 -7.36
N SER A 94 -7.38 -11.81 -6.71
CA SER A 94 -7.53 -10.55 -5.97
C SER A 94 -7.73 -9.33 -6.88
N TYR A 95 -7.44 -9.45 -8.17
CA TYR A 95 -7.72 -8.42 -9.19
C TYR A 95 -9.19 -8.46 -9.63
N THR A 96 -10.11 -8.36 -8.68
CA THR A 96 -11.55 -8.28 -8.95
C THR A 96 -11.89 -7.05 -9.77
N LYS A 97 -13.11 -6.97 -10.32
CA LYS A 97 -13.54 -5.77 -11.05
C LYS A 97 -13.52 -4.52 -10.15
N ARG A 98 -14.04 -4.67 -8.93
CA ARG A 98 -14.07 -3.57 -7.96
C ARG A 98 -12.67 -3.10 -7.54
N PHE A 99 -11.72 -4.03 -7.45
CA PHE A 99 -10.32 -3.69 -7.22
C PHE A 99 -9.76 -2.89 -8.40
N GLN A 100 -10.05 -3.32 -9.63
CA GLN A 100 -9.58 -2.62 -10.83
C GLN A 100 -10.12 -1.18 -10.90
N GLU A 101 -11.39 -0.97 -10.54
CA GLU A 101 -12.02 0.35 -10.45
C GLU A 101 -11.35 1.24 -9.39
N VAL A 102 -11.16 0.72 -8.16
CA VAL A 102 -10.52 1.50 -7.08
C VAL A 102 -9.06 1.83 -7.40
N MET A 103 -8.36 0.95 -8.10
CA MET A 103 -6.99 1.18 -8.54
C MET A 103 -6.88 1.94 -9.85
N ASN A 104 -8.00 2.31 -10.50
CA ASN A 104 -8.00 2.94 -11.83
C ASN A 104 -7.15 2.18 -12.88
N ILE A 105 -7.33 0.87 -12.93
CA ILE A 105 -6.62 -0.05 -13.85
C ILE A 105 -7.61 -0.83 -14.76
N ASP A 106 -8.84 -0.35 -14.89
CA ASP A 106 -9.89 -0.91 -15.73
C ASP A 106 -9.87 -0.35 -17.18
N ASP A 107 -9.14 0.73 -17.42
CA ASP A 107 -8.90 1.30 -18.76
C ASP A 107 -7.45 1.11 -19.24
N ASP A 108 -7.26 0.23 -20.22
CA ASP A 108 -5.96 -0.07 -20.82
C ASP A 108 -5.31 1.11 -21.55
N SER A 109 -6.04 2.20 -21.81
CA SER A 109 -5.47 3.43 -22.38
C SER A 109 -4.43 4.11 -21.46
N HIS A 110 -4.48 3.82 -20.16
CA HIS A 110 -3.55 4.33 -19.15
C HIS A 110 -2.34 3.39 -18.88
N MET A 111 -2.26 2.28 -19.60
CA MET A 111 -1.21 1.28 -19.37
C MET A 111 0.13 1.75 -19.97
N TYR A 112 1.17 1.72 -19.16
CA TYR A 112 2.56 1.84 -19.62
C TYR A 112 2.99 0.48 -20.16
N THR A 113 3.61 0.46 -21.33
CA THR A 113 4.11 -0.78 -21.91
C THR A 113 5.49 -0.58 -22.50
N SER A 114 6.24 -1.67 -22.66
CA SER A 114 7.48 -1.65 -23.45
C SER A 114 7.23 -1.83 -24.95
N LEU A 115 5.98 -1.75 -25.41
CA LEU A 115 5.61 -1.93 -26.80
C LEU A 115 5.70 -0.62 -27.57
N ASN A 116 6.30 -0.68 -28.75
CA ASN A 116 6.26 0.41 -29.74
C ASN A 116 4.87 0.53 -30.36
N ASN A 117 3.81 0.72 -29.57
CA ASN A 117 2.51 1.20 -30.05
C ASN A 117 2.45 2.72 -29.85
N ALA A 118 1.96 3.43 -30.86
CA ALA A 118 2.02 4.90 -30.96
C ALA A 118 1.36 5.68 -29.81
N ASN A 119 0.64 4.99 -28.92
CA ASN A 119 -0.13 5.56 -27.81
C ASN A 119 0.37 5.12 -26.42
N ALA A 120 1.37 4.22 -26.30
CA ALA A 120 1.90 3.84 -24.98
C ALA A 120 3.11 4.68 -24.60
N ALA A 121 3.12 5.16 -23.36
CA ALA A 121 4.34 5.67 -22.76
C ALA A 121 5.35 4.51 -22.63
N ASN A 122 6.47 4.65 -23.33
CA ASN A 122 7.52 3.65 -23.40
C ASN A 122 8.37 3.70 -22.12
N ASN A 123 8.33 2.61 -21.35
CA ASN A 123 9.16 2.38 -20.15
C ASN A 123 8.76 3.20 -18.90
N LEU A 124 9.23 2.75 -17.75
CA LEU A 124 9.14 3.48 -16.49
C LEU A 124 10.05 4.72 -16.54
N ASN A 125 9.48 5.89 -16.26
CA ASN A 125 10.20 7.14 -16.07
C ASN A 125 9.94 7.67 -14.65
N LEU A 126 11.03 7.86 -13.88
CA LEU A 126 10.93 8.31 -12.49
C LEU A 126 10.45 9.75 -12.33
N ALA A 127 10.53 10.56 -13.39
CA ALA A 127 10.01 11.93 -13.37
C ALA A 127 8.46 11.94 -13.33
N ASP A 128 7.81 10.89 -13.83
CA ASP A 128 6.35 10.77 -13.89
C ASP A 128 5.77 10.27 -12.55
N ILE A 129 6.62 9.86 -11.60
CA ILE A 129 6.23 9.44 -10.26
C ILE A 129 6.59 10.56 -9.29
N ASN A 130 5.59 11.23 -8.74
CA ASN A 130 5.78 12.34 -7.79
C ASN A 130 5.26 12.02 -6.38
N GLU A 131 4.53 10.92 -6.21
CA GLU A 131 4.04 10.45 -4.93
C GLU A 131 4.14 8.91 -4.84
N SER A 132 4.02 8.38 -3.62
CA SER A 132 4.00 6.95 -3.37
C SER A 132 2.73 6.32 -3.97
N GLY A 133 2.82 5.06 -4.39
CA GLY A 133 1.71 4.42 -5.07
C GLY A 133 1.98 2.97 -5.46
N PHE A 134 1.10 2.43 -6.29
CA PHE A 134 1.06 1.02 -6.62
C PHE A 134 1.40 0.81 -8.09
N LEU A 135 2.21 -0.22 -8.36
CA LEU A 135 2.47 -0.71 -9.70
C LEU A 135 1.67 -2.01 -9.91
N ASN A 136 0.66 -1.98 -10.78
CA ASN A 136 -0.12 -3.17 -11.14
C ASN A 136 0.33 -3.69 -12.50
N PHE A 137 0.75 -4.95 -12.59
CA PHE A 137 1.27 -5.54 -13.82
C PHE A 137 0.24 -6.42 -14.50
N LYS A 138 0.14 -6.25 -15.81
CA LYS A 138 -0.80 -6.94 -16.69
C LYS A 138 -0.03 -7.69 -17.77
N ARG A 139 -0.31 -8.98 -17.97
CA ARG A 139 0.29 -9.75 -19.06
C ARG A 139 -0.35 -9.30 -20.37
N LEU A 140 0.45 -9.01 -21.38
CA LEU A 140 -0.03 -8.81 -22.75
C LEU A 140 0.05 -10.14 -23.47
N LYS A 141 -0.94 -10.42 -24.30
CA LYS A 141 -0.85 -11.54 -25.24
C LYS A 141 0.23 -11.28 -26.28
N ALA A 142 0.69 -12.36 -26.91
CA ALA A 142 1.59 -12.27 -28.04
C ALA A 142 1.04 -11.34 -29.13
N LYS A 143 1.95 -10.59 -29.76
CA LYS A 143 1.66 -9.64 -30.83
C LYS A 143 0.76 -10.27 -31.90
N GLY A 144 -0.44 -9.70 -32.09
CA GLY A 144 -1.40 -10.11 -33.12
C GLY A 144 -2.57 -10.96 -32.63
N GLU A 145 -2.58 -11.40 -31.37
CA GLU A 145 -3.65 -12.26 -30.82
C GLU A 145 -4.76 -11.52 -30.05
N GLY A 146 -4.73 -10.18 -30.04
CA GLY A 146 -5.61 -9.34 -29.19
C GLY A 146 -5.39 -9.60 -27.69
N LEU A 147 -6.12 -8.93 -26.79
CA LEU A 147 -6.09 -9.20 -25.33
C LEU A 147 -7.16 -10.27 -25.01
N PRO A 148 -6.95 -11.27 -24.13
CA PRO A 148 -7.07 -11.06 -22.70
C PRO A 148 -5.75 -10.81 -22.00
N ALA A 149 -5.80 -9.83 -21.12
CA ALA A 149 -4.69 -9.40 -20.33
C ALA A 149 -5.06 -9.60 -18.86
N ASP A 150 -4.39 -10.53 -18.22
CA ASP A 150 -4.62 -10.84 -16.81
C ASP A 150 -3.63 -10.05 -15.97
N PHE A 151 -4.15 -9.41 -14.93
CA PHE A 151 -3.31 -8.87 -13.88
C PHE A 151 -2.68 -10.01 -13.09
N PHE A 152 -1.38 -9.91 -12.85
CA PHE A 152 -0.60 -11.01 -12.27
C PHE A 152 0.28 -10.58 -11.11
N HIS A 153 0.60 -9.29 -11.00
CA HIS A 153 1.52 -8.81 -9.97
C HIS A 153 1.21 -7.38 -9.52
N THR A 154 1.50 -7.08 -8.26
CA THR A 154 1.43 -5.73 -7.69
C THR A 154 2.71 -5.46 -6.91
N ALA A 155 3.35 -4.32 -7.16
CA ALA A 155 4.46 -3.81 -6.39
C ALA A 155 4.12 -2.42 -5.81
N TYR A 156 4.95 -1.92 -4.90
CA TYR A 156 4.76 -0.62 -4.28
C TYR A 156 5.96 0.30 -4.53
N ILE A 157 5.70 1.57 -4.81
CA ILE A 157 6.72 2.62 -4.85
C ILE A 157 6.48 3.56 -3.67
N GLN A 158 7.52 3.76 -2.87
CA GLN A 158 7.59 4.87 -1.93
C GLN A 158 8.26 6.07 -2.59
N VAL A 159 7.71 7.26 -2.39
CA VAL A 159 8.39 8.55 -2.58
C VAL A 159 8.61 9.17 -1.20
N THR A 160 9.88 9.41 -0.84
CA THR A 160 10.23 9.97 0.47
C THR A 160 10.05 11.48 0.52
N ALA A 161 10.15 12.06 1.71
CA ALA A 161 10.11 13.53 1.90
C ALA A 161 11.19 14.28 1.13
N ASP A 162 12.32 13.62 0.86
CA ASP A 162 13.45 14.17 0.11
C ASP A 162 13.34 13.88 -1.40
N GLY A 163 12.22 13.30 -1.86
CA GLY A 163 11.95 12.96 -3.25
C GLY A 163 12.66 11.69 -3.75
N GLU A 164 13.33 10.96 -2.86
CA GLU A 164 13.91 9.66 -3.20
C GLU A 164 12.81 8.63 -3.43
N LYS A 165 13.09 7.67 -4.31
CA LYS A 165 12.13 6.66 -4.73
C LYS A 165 12.63 5.26 -4.43
N PHE A 166 11.77 4.42 -3.89
CA PHE A 166 12.10 3.04 -3.55
C PHE A 166 11.02 2.09 -4.05
N LEU A 167 11.43 1.03 -4.75
CA LEU A 167 10.56 -0.05 -5.19
C LEU A 167 10.59 -1.16 -4.16
N TYR A 168 9.40 -1.63 -3.80
CA TYR A 168 9.19 -2.78 -2.94
C TYR A 168 8.49 -3.87 -3.73
N ASN A 169 9.17 -5.00 -3.88
CA ASN A 169 8.67 -6.14 -4.62
C ASN A 169 8.56 -7.38 -3.73
N ALA A 170 7.39 -8.01 -3.70
CA ALA A 170 7.15 -9.25 -2.97
C ALA A 170 6.66 -10.35 -3.91
N ASN A 171 7.16 -11.57 -3.71
CA ASN A 171 6.69 -12.76 -4.42
C ASN A 171 6.73 -12.66 -5.96
N HIS A 172 7.74 -11.99 -6.52
CA HIS A 172 7.91 -11.88 -7.96
C HIS A 172 9.38 -11.89 -8.39
N SER A 173 9.97 -13.09 -8.28
CA SER A 173 11.39 -13.36 -8.55
C SER A 173 11.91 -12.88 -9.92
N PRO A 174 11.15 -12.96 -11.04
CA PRO A 174 11.68 -12.51 -12.34
C PRO A 174 12.07 -11.03 -12.38
N MET A 175 11.32 -10.16 -11.67
CA MET A 175 11.66 -8.73 -11.60
C MET A 175 12.90 -8.50 -10.75
N ASP A 176 13.02 -9.18 -9.62
CA ASP A 176 14.20 -9.12 -8.75
C ASP A 176 15.46 -9.56 -9.50
N VAL A 177 15.38 -10.66 -10.26
CA VAL A 177 16.48 -11.17 -11.07
C VAL A 177 16.91 -10.15 -12.12
N ALA A 178 15.97 -9.51 -12.81
CA ALA A 178 16.31 -8.50 -13.83
C ALA A 178 17.00 -7.27 -13.22
N ILE A 179 16.55 -6.80 -12.05
CA ILE A 179 17.18 -5.70 -11.30
C ILE A 179 18.59 -6.07 -10.84
N MET A 180 18.78 -7.29 -10.32
CA MET A 180 20.10 -7.79 -9.93
C MET A 180 21.05 -7.95 -11.12
N GLN A 181 20.55 -8.46 -12.26
CA GLN A 181 21.34 -8.62 -13.49
C GLN A 181 21.74 -7.27 -14.11
N ALA A 182 20.94 -6.22 -13.92
CA ALA A 182 21.31 -4.86 -14.28
C ALA A 182 22.45 -4.29 -13.41
N GLY A 183 22.76 -4.94 -12.28
CA GLY A 183 23.91 -4.62 -11.42
C GLY A 183 23.55 -4.00 -10.07
N HIS A 184 22.27 -4.00 -9.66
CA HIS A 184 21.87 -3.49 -8.36
C HIS A 184 22.37 -4.41 -7.24
N LYS A 185 22.99 -3.83 -6.19
CA LYS A 185 23.64 -4.60 -5.11
C LYS A 185 23.06 -4.33 -3.72
N ASP A 186 22.42 -3.17 -3.49
CA ASP A 186 21.85 -2.81 -2.20
C ASP A 186 20.42 -3.37 -2.06
N ILE A 187 20.32 -4.64 -1.72
CA ILE A 187 19.04 -5.33 -1.55
C ILE A 187 18.72 -5.44 -0.07
N ILE A 188 17.64 -4.79 0.35
CA ILE A 188 17.20 -4.82 1.74
C ILE A 188 15.84 -5.51 1.81
N GLN A 189 15.72 -6.48 2.71
CA GLN A 189 14.42 -7.11 2.98
C GLN A 189 13.61 -6.23 3.94
N VAL A 190 12.38 -5.89 3.52
CA VAL A 190 11.43 -5.08 4.29
C VAL A 190 10.10 -5.83 4.35
N GLY A 191 9.83 -6.46 5.49
CA GLY A 191 8.74 -7.43 5.59
C GLY A 191 8.97 -8.60 4.62
N ASP A 192 7.98 -8.87 3.77
CA ASP A 192 8.06 -9.90 2.71
C ASP A 192 8.49 -9.33 1.34
N SER A 193 8.87 -8.05 1.29
CA SER A 193 9.35 -7.40 0.06
C SER A 193 10.87 -7.26 0.05
N LEU A 194 11.46 -7.35 -1.14
CA LEU A 194 12.78 -6.80 -1.42
C LEU A 194 12.63 -5.34 -1.82
N ARG A 195 13.45 -4.49 -1.18
CA ARG A 195 13.49 -3.05 -1.39
C ARG A 195 14.68 -2.70 -2.26
N TYR A 196 14.45 -1.86 -3.27
CA TYR A 196 15.43 -1.34 -4.20
C TYR A 196 15.34 0.18 -4.26
N LYS A 197 16.48 0.88 -4.21
CA LYS A 197 16.50 2.31 -4.54
C LYS A 197 16.27 2.46 -6.04
N MET A 198 15.31 3.30 -6.43
CA MET A 198 15.01 3.55 -7.85
C MET A 198 16.03 4.54 -8.43
N ASP A 199 17.20 4.01 -8.73
CA ASP A 199 18.26 4.66 -9.49
C ASP A 199 18.26 4.17 -10.96
N GLU A 200 19.19 4.69 -11.78
CA GLU A 200 19.30 4.33 -13.20
C GLU A 200 19.47 2.82 -13.42
N ILE A 201 20.22 2.15 -12.54
CA ILE A 201 20.45 0.70 -12.60
C ILE A 201 19.14 -0.05 -12.37
N THR A 202 18.38 0.32 -11.35
CA THR A 202 17.10 -0.32 -11.01
C THR A 202 16.06 -0.08 -12.08
N VAL A 203 15.97 1.14 -12.61
CA VAL A 203 15.08 1.48 -13.73
C VAL A 203 15.45 0.67 -14.98
N THR A 204 16.74 0.51 -15.27
CA THR A 204 17.22 -0.33 -16.37
C THR A 204 16.79 -1.78 -16.18
N GLY A 205 16.98 -2.34 -14.99
CA GLY A 205 16.56 -3.70 -14.66
C GLY A 205 15.05 -3.91 -14.74
N PHE A 206 14.27 -2.96 -14.22
CA PHE A 206 12.82 -2.95 -14.33
C PHE A 206 12.34 -2.94 -15.78
N ASN A 207 12.90 -2.06 -16.61
CA ASN A 207 12.55 -1.97 -18.02
C ASN A 207 13.01 -3.21 -18.81
N ASN A 208 14.12 -3.84 -18.41
CA ASN A 208 14.54 -5.13 -18.96
C ASN A 208 13.56 -6.25 -18.58
N PHE A 209 13.02 -6.23 -17.35
CA PHE A 209 11.98 -7.16 -16.93
C PHE A 209 10.73 -7.05 -17.83
N LEU A 210 10.24 -5.83 -18.07
CA LEU A 210 9.06 -5.62 -18.94
C LEU A 210 9.25 -6.18 -20.36
N LYS A 211 10.48 -6.09 -20.89
CA LYS A 211 10.85 -6.55 -22.23
C LYS A 211 11.09 -8.06 -22.33
N ASN A 212 11.54 -8.71 -21.25
CA ASN A 212 12.10 -10.07 -21.29
C ASN A 212 11.26 -11.14 -20.59
N VAL A 213 9.97 -10.92 -20.38
CA VAL A 213 9.11 -11.92 -19.77
C VAL A 213 8.90 -13.12 -20.71
N LYS A 214 9.41 -14.28 -20.28
CA LYS A 214 9.11 -15.60 -20.90
C LYS A 214 7.60 -15.91 -21.00
N GLU A 215 6.76 -15.10 -20.36
CA GLU A 215 5.31 -15.23 -20.26
C GLU A 215 4.53 -14.33 -21.23
N GLY A 216 5.21 -13.61 -22.13
CA GLY A 216 4.62 -12.62 -23.05
C GLY A 216 5.02 -11.20 -22.68
N GLU A 217 4.87 -10.26 -23.60
CA GLU A 217 5.09 -8.84 -23.35
C GLU A 217 4.26 -8.39 -22.12
N SER A 218 4.75 -7.49 -21.27
CA SER A 218 3.99 -7.04 -20.08
C SER A 218 3.87 -5.52 -20.04
N GLY A 219 2.75 -5.07 -19.49
CA GLY A 219 2.51 -3.67 -19.18
C GLY A 219 2.31 -3.47 -17.69
N PHE A 220 2.37 -2.21 -17.25
CA PHE A 220 2.05 -1.84 -15.88
C PHE A 220 1.23 -0.56 -15.84
N PHE A 221 0.51 -0.41 -14.74
CA PHE A 221 -0.19 0.81 -14.37
C PHE A 221 0.47 1.35 -13.11
N PHE A 222 0.61 2.68 -13.03
CA PHE A 222 0.96 3.34 -11.80
C PHE A 222 -0.27 4.05 -11.24
N THR A 223 -0.69 3.66 -10.05
CA THR A 223 -1.81 4.31 -9.34
C THR A 223 -1.25 5.03 -8.11
N PRO A 224 -1.28 6.37 -8.09
CA PRO A 224 -0.90 7.13 -6.92
C PRO A 224 -1.79 6.83 -5.71
N ALA A 225 -1.23 6.85 -4.50
CA ALA A 225 -2.01 6.53 -3.30
C ALA A 225 -3.14 7.55 -3.04
N SER A 226 -2.93 8.83 -3.38
CA SER A 226 -3.96 9.86 -3.33
C SER A 226 -5.17 9.50 -4.20
N GLN A 227 -4.94 9.03 -5.43
CA GLN A 227 -5.98 8.61 -6.35
C GLN A 227 -6.76 7.39 -5.83
N VAL A 228 -6.07 6.43 -5.19
CA VAL A 228 -6.74 5.29 -4.54
C VAL A 228 -7.68 5.78 -3.42
N ALA A 229 -7.26 6.76 -2.62
CA ALA A 229 -8.10 7.36 -1.58
C ALA A 229 -9.34 8.04 -2.17
N GLU A 230 -9.17 8.84 -3.24
CA GLU A 230 -10.26 9.49 -3.96
C GLU A 230 -11.28 8.46 -4.48
N ASN A 231 -10.81 7.43 -5.19
CA ASN A 231 -11.66 6.37 -5.73
C ASN A 231 -12.40 5.59 -4.63
N ALA A 232 -11.69 5.30 -3.54
CA ALA A 232 -12.25 4.64 -2.35
C ALA A 232 -13.39 5.48 -1.76
N SER A 233 -13.20 6.78 -1.57
CA SER A 233 -14.22 7.68 -1.01
C SER A 233 -15.47 7.81 -1.90
N HIS A 234 -15.31 7.79 -3.22
CA HIS A 234 -16.43 7.87 -4.17
C HIS A 234 -17.26 6.58 -4.22
N THR A 235 -16.62 5.43 -3.98
CA THR A 235 -17.29 4.11 -4.00
C THR A 235 -18.26 3.93 -2.82
N VAL A 236 -18.08 4.67 -1.71
CA VAL A 236 -18.96 4.61 -0.52
C VAL A 236 -20.35 5.23 -0.78
N HIS A 237 -20.50 6.05 -1.83
CA HIS A 237 -21.75 6.75 -2.12
C HIS A 237 -22.72 6.02 -3.07
N ILE A 238 -22.40 4.80 -3.51
CA ILE A 238 -23.17 4.04 -4.53
C ILE A 238 -23.87 2.80 -3.95
N THR A 239 -23.68 2.49 -2.66
CA THR A 239 -24.40 1.40 -1.95
C THR A 239 -25.53 1.93 -1.09
#